data_AF-A0A960R1H5-F1
#
_entry.id   AF-A0A960R1H5-F1
#
_cell.length_a   1.000
_cell.length_b   1.000
_cell.length_c   1.000
_cell.angle_alpha   90.00
_cell.angle_beta   90.00
_cell.angle_gamma   90.00
#
_symmetry.space_group_name_H-M   'P 1'
#
loop_
_entity.id
_entity.type
_entity.pdbx_description
1 polymer ?
#
loop_
_entity_poly.entity_id
_entity_poly.type
_entity_poly.pdbx_seq_one_letter_code
_entity_poly.pdbx_strand_id
1 'polypeptide(L)'
;EGTSITAAFSVATGNPSFPLIARFFAFFAIVTSTLGVSFSMVDFIGDGLKIGERKGMKRLGLTLLVFAPPFVLAVLNPDIFTTALGVAGGFGEAFLNGLLPIGLIWVGKYRMKLKGGIPWLENKKILLVLALCALVVMAIEAIHLMH
;
A
#
# COMPACT_ATOMS: atom_id res chain seq x y z
N GLU A 1 -23.43 -1.55 -13.14
CA GLU A 1 -22.54 -1.58 -14.32
C GLU A 1 -22.00 -0.17 -14.55
N GLY A 2 -20.77 0.10 -14.09
CA GLY A 2 -20.17 1.43 -14.21
C GLY A 2 -19.57 1.58 -15.60
N THR A 3 -20.17 2.42 -16.46
CA THR A 3 -19.49 2.88 -17.68
C THR A 3 -18.22 3.62 -17.26
N SER A 4 -17.11 3.41 -17.99
CA SER A 4 -15.86 4.09 -17.65
C SER A 4 -16.09 5.60 -17.68
N ILE A 5 -15.54 6.33 -16.70
CA ILE A 5 -15.71 7.79 -16.60
C ILE A 5 -15.29 8.46 -17.92
N THR A 6 -14.30 7.89 -18.62
CA THR A 6 -13.87 8.31 -19.96
C THR A 6 -14.95 8.14 -21.04
N ALA A 7 -15.77 7.09 -21.00
CA ALA A 7 -16.87 6.87 -21.93
C ALA A 7 -18.03 7.84 -21.64
N ALA A 8 -18.38 8.05 -20.37
CA ALA A 8 -19.38 9.04 -19.97
C ALA A 8 -18.96 10.46 -20.38
N PHE A 9 -17.68 10.79 -20.20
CA PHE A 9 -17.12 12.09 -20.60
C PHE A 9 -17.06 12.26 -22.13
N SER A 10 -16.76 11.19 -22.86
CA SER A 10 -16.75 11.20 -24.34
C SER A 10 -18.13 11.47 -24.93
N VAL A 11 -19.18 10.95 -24.30
CA VAL A 11 -20.57 11.22 -24.69
C VAL A 11 -20.92 12.69 -24.41
N ALA A 12 -20.41 13.26 -23.32
CA ALA A 12 -20.63 14.67 -22.97
C ALA A 12 -19.84 15.67 -23.83
N THR A 13 -18.66 15.30 -24.34
CA THR A 13 -17.80 16.19 -25.17
C THR A 13 -17.85 15.92 -26.68
N GLY A 14 -18.47 14.82 -27.12
CA GLY A 14 -18.64 14.49 -28.55
C GLY A 14 -17.35 14.17 -29.31
N ASN A 15 -16.19 14.08 -28.64
CA ASN A 15 -14.90 13.81 -29.28
C ASN A 15 -14.40 12.39 -28.97
N PRO A 16 -14.34 11.49 -29.98
CA PRO A 16 -13.97 10.08 -29.78
C PRO A 16 -12.49 9.87 -29.44
N SER A 17 -11.65 10.89 -29.59
CA SER A 17 -10.19 10.79 -29.35
C SER A 17 -9.80 10.91 -27.87
N PHE A 18 -10.64 11.52 -27.04
CA PHE A 18 -10.32 11.76 -25.63
C PHE A 18 -10.22 10.49 -24.78
N PRO A 19 -11.12 9.48 -24.90
CA PRO A 19 -10.97 8.20 -24.21
C PRO A 19 -9.69 7.46 -24.56
N LEU A 20 -9.24 7.57 -25.81
CA LEU A 20 -8.04 6.91 -26.30
C LEU A 20 -6.80 7.47 -25.58
N ILE A 21 -6.65 8.80 -25.55
CA ILE A 21 -5.54 9.48 -24.87
C ILE A 21 -5.56 9.19 -23.37
N ALA A 22 -6.73 9.27 -22.74
CA ALA A 22 -6.90 8.97 -21.32
C ALA A 22 -6.51 7.52 -20.99
N ARG A 23 -6.85 6.56 -21.87
CA ARG A 23 -6.47 5.15 -21.70
C ARG A 23 -4.97 4.94 -21.85
N PHE A 24 -4.32 5.60 -22.80
CA PHE A 24 -2.86 5.57 -22.92
C PHE A 24 -2.18 6.15 -21.69
N PHE A 25 -2.63 7.32 -21.23
CA PHE A 25 -2.09 7.94 -20.02
C PHE A 25 -2.25 7.04 -18.79
N ALA A 26 -3.46 6.49 -18.58
CA ALA A 26 -3.72 5.58 -17.46
C ALA A 26 -2.84 4.33 -17.52
N PHE A 27 -2.63 3.76 -18.71
CA PHE A 27 -1.74 2.62 -18.90
C PHE A 27 -0.31 2.96 -18.47
N PHE A 28 0.27 4.05 -18.96
CA PHE A 28 1.62 4.46 -18.58
C PHE A 28 1.73 4.82 -17.08
N ALA A 29 0.71 5.47 -16.52
CA ALA A 29 0.67 5.84 -15.11
C ALA A 29 0.65 4.60 -14.20
N ILE A 30 -0.19 3.61 -14.51
CA ILE A 30 -0.26 2.34 -13.77
C ILE A 30 1.06 1.58 -13.90
N VAL A 31 1.58 1.39 -15.12
CA VAL A 31 2.85 0.69 -15.34
C VAL A 31 3.99 1.34 -14.57
N THR A 32 4.13 2.66 -14.64
CA THR A 32 5.22 3.37 -13.96
C THR A 32 5.09 3.31 -12.44
N SER A 33 3.88 3.47 -11.90
CA SER A 33 3.62 3.37 -10.47
C SER A 33 3.91 1.95 -9.94
N THR A 34 3.40 0.93 -10.63
CA THR A 34 3.64 -0.47 -10.26
C THR A 34 5.12 -0.83 -10.32
N LEU A 35 5.86 -0.39 -11.35
CA LEU A 35 7.30 -0.64 -11.44
C LEU A 35 8.06 -0.05 -10.25
N GLY A 36 7.73 1.18 -9.82
CA GLY A 36 8.34 1.80 -8.64
C GLY A 36 8.10 0.97 -7.37
N VAL A 37 6.86 0.54 -7.13
CA VAL A 37 6.51 -0.30 -5.97
C VAL A 37 7.19 -1.67 -6.04
N SER A 38 7.21 -2.30 -7.21
CA SER A 38 7.84 -3.61 -7.39
C SER A 38 9.34 -3.57 -7.16
N PHE A 39 10.05 -2.51 -7.57
CA PHE A 39 11.48 -2.35 -7.26
C PHE A 39 11.71 -2.23 -5.75
N SER A 40 10.91 -1.40 -5.07
CA SER A 40 10.94 -1.30 -3.60
C SER A 40 10.70 -2.67 -2.93
N MET A 41 9.73 -3.44 -3.42
CA MET A 41 9.43 -4.77 -2.87
C MET A 41 10.54 -5.79 -3.13
N VAL A 42 11.18 -5.77 -4.31
CA VAL A 42 12.32 -6.64 -4.62
C VAL A 42 13.48 -6.38 -3.68
N ASP A 43 13.78 -5.11 -3.40
CA ASP A 43 14.82 -4.74 -2.45
C ASP A 43 14.42 -5.10 -1.01
N PHE A 44 13.17 -4.84 -0.62
CA PHE A 44 12.63 -5.20 0.70
C PHE A 44 12.71 -6.70 0.99
N ILE A 45 12.31 -7.55 0.03
CA ILE A 45 12.43 -9.01 0.16
C ILE A 45 13.90 -9.42 0.20
N GLY A 46 14.76 -8.79 -0.60
CA GLY A 46 16.20 -9.02 -0.59
C GLY A 46 16.84 -8.71 0.77
N ASP A 47 16.42 -7.63 1.43
CA ASP A 47 16.80 -7.27 2.80
C ASP A 47 16.26 -8.27 3.83
N GLY A 48 14.98 -8.65 3.73
CA GLY A 48 14.36 -9.62 4.62
C GLY A 48 15.00 -11.01 4.58
N LEU A 49 15.40 -11.46 3.38
CA LEU A 49 16.11 -12.72 3.17
C LEU A 49 17.63 -12.61 3.40
N LYS A 50 18.15 -11.43 3.77
CA LYS A 50 19.57 -11.15 4.02
C LYS A 50 20.48 -11.57 2.85
N ILE A 51 20.02 -11.38 1.62
CA ILE A 51 20.80 -11.75 0.43
C ILE A 51 21.87 -10.68 0.21
N GLY A 52 23.10 -11.00 0.61
CA GLY A 52 24.24 -10.08 0.56
C GLY A 52 24.67 -9.66 -0.86
N GLU A 53 24.36 -10.46 -1.88
CA GLU A 53 24.67 -10.15 -3.28
C GLU A 53 23.42 -10.13 -4.15
N ARG A 54 23.00 -8.93 -4.57
CA ARG A 54 21.83 -8.70 -5.43
C ARG A 54 22.20 -8.57 -6.91
N LYS A 55 22.99 -9.51 -7.43
CA LYS A 55 23.46 -9.49 -8.84
C LYS A 55 23.02 -10.72 -9.61
N GLY A 56 22.81 -10.54 -10.91
CA GLY A 56 22.51 -11.61 -11.87
C GLY A 56 21.26 -12.42 -11.49
N MET A 57 21.42 -13.73 -11.44
CA MET A 57 20.32 -14.69 -11.24
C MET A 57 19.59 -14.52 -9.90
N LYS A 58 20.28 -14.05 -8.85
CA LYS A 58 19.66 -13.81 -7.53
C LYS A 58 18.64 -12.67 -7.59
N ARG A 59 18.94 -11.60 -8.35
CA ARG A 59 18.01 -10.47 -8.54
C ARG A 59 16.82 -10.89 -9.40
N LEU A 60 17.05 -11.65 -10.47
CA LEU A 60 15.97 -12.22 -11.28
C LEU A 60 15.06 -13.14 -10.46
N GLY A 61 15.63 -13.99 -9.60
CA GLY A 61 14.87 -14.83 -8.68
C GLY A 61 14.01 -14.02 -7.72
N LEU A 62 14.55 -12.92 -7.15
CA LEU A 62 13.78 -12.00 -6.31
C LEU A 62 12.66 -11.31 -7.08
N THR A 63 12.92 -10.86 -8.31
CA THR A 63 11.90 -10.29 -9.18
C THR A 63 10.78 -11.28 -9.47
N LEU A 64 11.12 -12.52 -9.81
CA LEU A 64 10.12 -13.59 -9.99
C LEU A 64 9.33 -13.84 -8.70
N LEU A 65 9.98 -13.84 -7.53
CA LEU A 65 9.28 -14.03 -6.26
C LEU A 65 8.30 -12.90 -5.95
N VAL A 66 8.61 -11.67 -6.36
CA VAL A 66 7.72 -10.51 -6.19
C VAL A 66 6.57 -10.50 -7.20
N PHE A 67 6.82 -10.86 -8.46
CA PHE A 67 5.80 -10.79 -9.52
C PHE A 67 4.98 -12.07 -9.70
N ALA A 68 5.54 -13.25 -9.42
CA ALA A 68 4.86 -14.52 -9.68
C ALA A 68 3.59 -14.68 -8.84
N PRO A 69 3.57 -14.41 -7.52
CA PRO A 69 2.33 -14.55 -6.74
C PRO A 69 1.22 -13.59 -7.22
N PRO A 70 1.46 -12.27 -7.38
CA PRO A 70 0.45 -11.37 -7.95
C PRO A 70 -0.01 -11.77 -9.35
N PHE A 71 0.91 -12.24 -10.21
CA PHE A 71 0.57 -12.66 -11.57
C PHE A 71 -0.33 -13.90 -11.58
N VAL A 72 0.01 -14.92 -10.80
CA VAL A 72 -0.81 -16.14 -10.70
C VAL A 72 -2.19 -15.81 -10.14
N LEU A 73 -2.27 -14.98 -9.10
CA LEU A 73 -3.55 -14.56 -8.52
C LEU A 73 -4.39 -13.75 -9.51
N ALA A 74 -3.77 -12.86 -10.29
CA ALA A 74 -4.47 -12.06 -11.31
C ALA A 74 -5.04 -12.91 -12.44
N VAL A 75 -4.38 -14.03 -12.81
CA VAL A 75 -4.90 -14.96 -13.82
C VAL A 75 -6.04 -15.81 -13.27
N LEU A 76 -5.97 -16.21 -11.99
CA LEU A 76 -6.98 -17.07 -11.37
C LEU A 76 -8.27 -16.33 -11.01
N ASN A 77 -8.20 -15.06 -10.64
CA ASN A 77 -9.36 -14.27 -10.24
C ASN A 77 -9.25 -12.82 -10.75
N PRO A 78 -10.09 -12.41 -11.72
CA PRO A 78 -10.02 -11.06 -12.30
C PRO A 78 -10.40 -9.94 -11.30
N ASP A 79 -11.15 -10.27 -10.25
CA ASP A 79 -11.57 -9.32 -9.21
C ASP A 79 -10.59 -9.25 -8.03
N ILE A 80 -9.51 -10.04 -8.03
CA ILE A 80 -8.57 -10.07 -6.90
C ILE A 80 -7.92 -8.72 -6.64
N PHE A 81 -7.74 -7.90 -7.69
CA PHE A 81 -7.08 -6.60 -7.56
C PHE A 81 -7.89 -5.65 -6.67
N THR A 82 -9.22 -5.63 -6.81
CA THR A 82 -10.07 -4.72 -6.02
C THR A 82 -10.15 -5.18 -4.56
N THR A 83 -10.28 -6.49 -4.32
CA THR A 83 -10.23 -7.05 -2.97
C THR A 83 -8.89 -6.82 -2.30
N ALA A 84 -7.78 -7.12 -3.00
CA ALA A 84 -6.43 -6.92 -2.47
C ALA A 84 -6.13 -5.43 -2.20
N LEU A 85 -6.60 -4.52 -3.06
CA LEU A 85 -6.48 -3.09 -2.84
C LEU A 85 -7.27 -2.63 -1.62
N GLY A 86 -8.48 -3.14 -1.41
CA GLY A 86 -9.26 -2.88 -0.21
C GLY A 86 -8.53 -3.33 1.06
N VAL A 87 -7.97 -4.55 1.05
CA VAL A 87 -7.24 -5.10 2.21
C VAL A 87 -5.97 -4.29 2.48
N ALA A 88 -5.15 -4.09 1.46
CA ALA A 88 -3.86 -3.42 1.60
C ALA A 88 -4.02 -1.94 1.93
N GLY A 89 -5.00 -1.27 1.31
CA GLY A 89 -5.34 0.12 1.57
C GLY A 89 -5.94 0.31 2.95
N GLY A 90 -7.02 -0.38 3.31
CA GLY A 90 -7.66 -0.19 4.61
C GLY A 90 -6.80 -0.67 5.76
N PHE A 91 -6.55 -1.99 5.82
CA PHE A 91 -5.85 -2.59 6.96
C PHE A 91 -4.36 -2.24 6.98
N GLY A 92 -3.69 -2.32 5.83
CA GLY A 92 -2.25 -2.06 5.72
C GLY A 92 -1.88 -0.61 6.04
N GLU A 93 -2.62 0.36 5.50
CA GLU A 93 -2.40 1.79 5.79
C GLU A 93 -2.74 2.13 7.23
N ALA A 94 -3.86 1.64 7.76
CA ALA A 94 -4.24 1.91 9.15
C ALA A 94 -3.22 1.34 10.15
N PHE A 95 -2.64 0.18 9.87
CA PHE A 95 -1.56 -0.38 10.67
C PHE A 95 -0.29 0.46 10.57
N LEU A 96 0.16 0.76 9.34
CA LEU A 96 1.44 1.42 9.10
C LEU A 96 1.44 2.91 9.48
N ASN A 97 0.35 3.62 9.23
CA ASN A 97 0.22 5.05 9.52
C ASN A 97 -0.46 5.33 10.86
N GLY A 98 -1.27 4.40 11.38
CA GLY A 98 -1.90 4.53 12.69
C GLY A 98 -1.02 3.97 13.80
N LEU A 99 -0.78 2.66 13.79
CA LEU A 99 -0.18 1.96 14.92
C LEU A 99 1.34 2.12 14.99
N LEU A 100 2.02 2.04 13.85
CA LEU A 100 3.49 2.10 13.79
C LEU A 100 4.08 3.40 14.35
N PRO A 101 3.62 4.63 14.02
CA PRO A 101 4.18 5.86 14.61
C PRO A 101 3.95 5.94 16.12
N ILE A 102 2.81 5.44 16.61
CA ILE A 102 2.52 5.36 18.05
C ILE A 102 3.51 4.42 18.74
N GLY A 103 3.76 3.25 18.13
CA GLY A 103 4.78 2.31 18.58
C GLY A 103 6.18 2.91 18.59
N LEU A 104 6.57 3.64 17.54
CA LEU A 104 7.86 4.31 17.44
C LEU A 104 8.07 5.32 18.58
N ILE A 105 7.07 6.14 18.90
CA ILE A 105 7.17 7.11 20.01
C ILE A 105 7.25 6.38 21.36
N TRP A 106 6.45 5.33 21.54
CA TRP A 106 6.49 4.53 22.76
C TRP A 106 7.86 3.87 22.99
N VAL A 107 8.40 3.21 21.96
CA VAL A 107 9.72 2.55 22.03
C VAL A 107 10.83 3.59 22.20
N GLY A 108 10.81 4.66 21.41
CA GLY A 108 11.81 5.73 21.45
C GLY A 108 11.89 6.39 22.83
N LYS A 109 10.74 6.65 23.46
CA LYS A 109 10.71 7.29 24.77
C LYS A 109 10.93 6.32 25.94
N TYR A 110 10.22 5.20 25.99
CA TYR A 110 10.22 4.31 27.17
C TYR A 110 11.33 3.26 27.18
N ARG A 111 11.82 2.84 26.01
CA ARG A 111 12.92 1.86 25.91
C ARG A 111 14.24 2.54 25.64
N MET A 112 14.28 3.44 24.66
CA MET A 112 15.53 4.10 24.22
C MET A 112 15.84 5.39 25.00
N LYS A 113 14.92 5.88 25.84
CA LYS A 113 15.07 7.10 26.66
C LYS A 113 15.58 8.31 25.86
N LEU A 114 15.13 8.43 24.60
CA LEU A 114 15.51 9.53 23.73
C LEU A 114 15.07 10.85 24.38
N LYS A 115 16.03 11.79 24.49
CA LYS A 115 15.79 13.13 25.02
C LYS A 115 15.46 14.05 23.85
N GLY A 116 14.19 14.46 23.76
CA GLY A 116 13.69 15.34 22.70
C GLY A 116 12.46 14.75 22.02
N GLY A 117 11.40 15.55 21.99
CA GLY A 117 10.10 15.20 21.43
C GLY A 117 9.05 16.24 21.82
N ILE A 118 7.84 16.08 21.29
CA ILE A 118 6.76 17.05 21.49
C ILE A 118 6.11 16.76 22.86
N PRO A 119 6.13 17.70 23.83
CA PRO A 119 5.78 17.43 25.23
C PRO A 119 4.37 16.83 25.43
N TRP A 120 3.40 17.20 24.59
CA TRP A 120 2.03 16.67 24.66
C TRP A 120 1.93 15.23 24.13
N LEU A 121 2.66 14.87 23.07
CA LEU A 121 2.61 13.56 22.42
C LEU A 121 3.34 12.48 23.24
N GLU A 122 4.13 12.96 24.17
CA GLU A 122 4.99 12.24 25.08
C GLU A 122 4.29 11.73 26.35
N ASN A 123 3.01 12.09 26.54
CA ASN A 123 2.19 11.65 27.66
C ASN A 123 1.65 10.24 27.41
N LYS A 124 1.90 9.32 28.36
CA LYS A 124 1.47 7.91 28.26
C LYS A 124 -0.03 7.77 28.02
N LYS A 125 -0.85 8.65 28.64
CA LYS A 125 -2.31 8.63 28.48
C LYS A 125 -2.73 9.01 27.06
N ILE A 126 -2.08 10.03 26.48
CA ILE A 126 -2.36 10.50 25.12
C ILE A 126 -1.97 9.43 24.10
N LEU A 127 -0.79 8.82 24.26
CA LEU A 127 -0.36 7.69 23.43
C LEU A 127 -1.32 6.49 23.50
N LEU A 128 -1.84 6.18 24.69
CA LEU A 128 -2.78 5.07 24.88
C LEU A 128 -4.15 5.39 24.24
N VAL A 129 -4.64 6.62 24.38
CA VAL A 129 -5.86 7.09 23.69
C VAL A 129 -5.68 7.04 22.18
N LEU A 130 -4.55 7.53 21.65
CA LEU A 130 -4.24 7.46 20.21
C LEU A 130 -4.15 6.02 19.73
N ALA A 131 -3.51 5.12 20.50
CA ALA A 131 -3.44 3.70 20.17
C ALA A 131 -4.84 3.08 20.13
N LEU A 132 -5.69 3.42 21.08
CA LEU A 132 -7.07 2.94 21.14
C LEU A 132 -7.89 3.45 19.96
N CYS A 133 -7.78 4.73 19.62
CA CYS A 133 -8.41 5.29 18.41
C CYS A 133 -7.93 4.58 17.14
N ALA A 134 -6.61 4.36 16.99
CA ALA A 134 -6.06 3.65 15.83
C ALA A 134 -6.55 2.20 15.76
N LEU A 135 -6.69 1.52 16.90
CA LEU A 135 -7.26 0.16 16.98
C LEU A 135 -8.74 0.15 16.60
N VAL A 136 -9.52 1.16 17.01
CA VAL A 136 -10.92 1.29 16.61
C VAL A 136 -11.04 1.51 15.11
N VAL A 137 -10.22 2.38 14.52
CA VAL A 137 -10.19 2.59 13.06
C VAL A 137 -9.84 1.30 12.33
N MET A 138 -8.80 0.57 12.76
CA MET A 138 -8.47 -0.73 12.17
C MET A 138 -9.61 -1.75 12.31
N ALA A 139 -10.32 -1.77 13.43
CA ALA A 139 -11.46 -2.67 13.63
C ALA A 139 -12.62 -2.33 12.68
N ILE A 140 -12.91 -1.03 12.49
CA ILE A 140 -13.94 -0.57 11.55
C ILE A 140 -13.55 -0.96 10.11
N GLU A 141 -12.32 -0.68 9.69
CA GLU A 141 -11.80 -1.05 8.37
C GLU A 141 -11.83 -2.57 8.15
N ALA A 142 -11.47 -3.36 9.16
CA ALA A 142 -11.54 -4.82 9.08
C ALA A 142 -12.98 -5.34 8.93
N ILE A 143 -13.95 -4.73 9.61
CA ILE A 143 -15.37 -5.08 9.47
C ILE A 143 -15.88 -4.69 8.09
N HIS A 144 -15.51 -3.51 7.59
CA HIS A 144 -15.91 -3.03 6.27
C HIS A 144 -15.33 -3.87 5.13
N LEU A 145 -14.15 -4.44 5.34
CA LEU A 145 -13.49 -5.32 4.38
C LEU A 145 -14.05 -6.75 4.36
N MET A 146 -14.62 -7.20 5.47
CA MET A 146 -15.25 -8.53 5.59
C MET A 146 -16.70 -8.57 5.10
N HIS A 147 -17.34 -7.41 4.87
CA HIS A 147 -18.76 -7.28 4.60
C HIS A 147 -19.06 -6.67 3.23
#